data_AF-A0A838FIY9-F1
#
_entry.id   AF-A0A838FIY9-F1
#
_cell.length_a   1.000
_cell.length_b   1.000
_cell.length_c   1.000
_cell.angle_alpha   90.00
_cell.angle_beta   90.00
_cell.angle_gamma   90.00
#
_symmetry.space_group_name_H-M   'P 1'
#
loop_
_entity.id
_entity.type
_entity.pdbx_description
1 polymer ?
#
loop_
_entity_poly.entity_id
_entity_poly.type
_entity_poly.pdbx_seq_one_letter_code
_entity_poly.pdbx_strand_id
1 'polypeptide(L)'
;LVFFKRVMSKTKFWQMIGRGTRLSPNLFGPDKHKQFFYVFDYCQNLEFFSQNPETIDGSTGESLAKRLFNLRLELIAELDKGSGEAAIVREEAEPDLRHATAELLRNEIAAMNVENFVVRPRRELVERFAEPKAWEKLSQTDFLDLSKDVAGLPTQLEPEDEEAKRFDVLMLNIQLAVLRADRQYSKLQKAVISIASLLEDKSSIPMVQQQMELILAIQTDEWWEHVTPQMLENARKRLRLLVKLIGKTERKPIYTDFEDVIGEEKEVGFAQFTAADEFEEFRRKARQFLREHEDHIAIHKLRMNEPLTAGDLAELERILAESGTGSAQAIHRAKTESDGLGLFVRSLVGMDRAAAKAAFAEFITDGSLASNQIEFVDMIIDHLTERGIVPVEALYTSPYTDVSPKGPDGLFKTREVDRIADVLDEVRSRAVA
;
A
#
# COMPACT_ATOMS: atom_id res chain seq x y z
N LEU A 1 -5.90 20.09 11.35
CA LEU A 1 -5.26 18.76 11.29
C LEU A 1 -3.90 18.89 11.94
N VAL A 2 -3.50 17.96 12.80
CA VAL A 2 -2.19 18.03 13.47
C VAL A 2 -1.41 16.76 13.16
N PHE A 3 -0.26 16.89 12.52
CA PHE A 3 0.71 15.82 12.36
C PHE A 3 1.74 15.89 13.49
N PHE A 4 1.57 15.00 14.46
CA PHE A 4 2.50 14.85 15.60
C PHE A 4 3.31 13.54 15.53
N LYS A 5 3.27 12.88 14.37
CA LYS A 5 4.08 11.69 14.05
C LYS A 5 4.47 11.75 12.59
N ARG A 6 5.59 11.10 12.25
CA ARG A 6 5.98 10.85 10.86
C ARG A 6 4.99 9.89 10.20
N VAL A 7 4.53 10.25 9.01
CA VAL A 7 3.66 9.47 8.15
C VAL A 7 4.53 8.97 7.00
N MET A 8 4.67 7.64 6.90
CA MET A 8 5.54 7.02 5.89
C MET A 8 4.79 6.61 4.62
N SER A 9 3.48 6.36 4.73
CA SER A 9 2.65 5.93 3.60
C SER A 9 2.03 7.14 2.88
N LYS A 10 2.30 7.26 1.58
CA LYS A 10 1.73 8.31 0.70
C LYS A 10 0.21 8.27 0.72
N THR A 11 -0.38 7.09 0.56
CA THR A 11 -1.85 6.92 0.58
C THR A 11 -2.46 7.38 1.91
N LYS A 12 -1.85 7.01 3.04
CA LYS A 12 -2.34 7.40 4.36
C LYS A 12 -2.25 8.90 4.60
N PHE A 13 -1.16 9.52 4.15
CA PHE A 13 -0.97 10.96 4.22
C PHE A 13 -2.08 11.70 3.46
N TRP A 14 -2.35 11.32 2.20
CA TRP A 14 -3.42 11.93 1.39
C TRP A 14 -4.82 11.69 1.95
N GLN A 15 -5.08 10.50 2.51
CA GLN A 15 -6.34 10.23 3.20
C GLN A 15 -6.52 11.11 4.44
N MET A 16 -5.44 11.40 5.19
CA MET A 16 -5.49 12.28 6.36
C MET A 16 -5.77 13.72 5.96
N ILE A 17 -5.11 14.22 4.90
CA ILE A 17 -5.41 15.56 4.36
C ILE A 17 -6.85 15.63 3.83
N GLY A 18 -7.30 14.64 3.06
CA GLY A 18 -8.65 14.59 2.50
C GLY A 18 -9.78 14.53 3.55
N ARG A 19 -9.51 14.07 4.78
CA ARG A 19 -10.48 14.21 5.88
C ARG A 19 -10.67 15.68 6.28
N GLY A 20 -9.63 16.50 6.13
CA GLY A 20 -9.64 17.93 6.39
C GLY A 20 -10.47 18.74 5.39
N THR A 21 -10.67 18.27 4.16
CA THR A 21 -11.40 19.01 3.10
C THR A 21 -12.92 18.88 3.19
N ARG A 22 -13.45 18.04 4.09
CA ARG A 22 -14.90 17.85 4.25
C ARG A 22 -15.59 19.16 4.64
N LEU A 23 -16.71 19.44 3.96
CA LEU A 23 -17.60 20.56 4.27
C LEU A 23 -18.17 20.38 5.67
N SER A 24 -18.07 21.42 6.48
CA SER A 24 -18.75 21.52 7.77
C SER A 24 -19.74 22.68 7.69
N PRO A 25 -21.05 22.40 7.59
CA PRO A 25 -22.05 23.45 7.48
C PRO A 25 -22.10 24.32 8.73
N ASN A 26 -22.30 25.63 8.55
CA ASN A 26 -22.51 26.60 9.62
C ASN A 26 -21.36 26.72 10.63
N LEU A 27 -20.14 26.33 10.25
CA LEU A 27 -18.98 26.37 11.14
C LEU A 27 -18.67 27.78 11.66
N PHE A 28 -18.90 28.81 10.83
CA PHE A 28 -18.63 30.21 11.17
C PHE A 28 -19.91 31.02 11.41
N GLY A 29 -21.06 30.35 11.55
CA GLY A 29 -22.38 30.95 11.76
C GLY A 29 -23.43 30.47 10.76
N PRO A 30 -24.69 30.91 10.90
CA PRO A 30 -25.77 30.56 9.97
C PRO A 30 -25.40 30.89 8.52
N ASP A 31 -25.52 29.90 7.63
CA ASP A 31 -25.14 29.94 6.21
C ASP A 31 -23.65 30.25 5.94
N LYS A 32 -22.79 30.19 6.96
CA LYS A 32 -21.34 30.36 6.83
C LYS A 32 -20.63 29.03 7.05
N HIS A 33 -20.54 28.25 5.99
CA HIS A 33 -19.84 26.97 5.98
C HIS A 33 -18.32 27.13 6.11
N LYS A 34 -17.65 26.04 6.48
CA LYS A 34 -16.19 25.94 6.52
C LYS A 34 -15.56 26.29 5.16
N GLN A 35 -14.61 27.23 5.17
CA GLN A 35 -13.88 27.71 3.98
C GLN A 35 -12.46 27.15 3.90
N PHE A 36 -11.80 26.97 5.04
CA PHE A 36 -10.43 26.48 5.12
C PHE A 36 -10.24 25.61 6.38
N PHE A 37 -9.09 24.97 6.47
CA PHE A 37 -8.63 24.30 7.69
C PHE A 37 -7.11 24.44 7.78
N TYR A 38 -6.60 24.55 9.01
CA TYR A 38 -5.16 24.59 9.25
C TYR A 38 -4.58 23.19 9.37
N VAL A 39 -3.35 23.03 8.87
CA VAL A 39 -2.52 21.84 9.08
C VAL A 39 -1.30 22.28 9.88
N PHE A 40 -1.12 21.71 11.06
CA PHE A 40 0.08 21.88 11.87
C PHE A 40 0.94 20.64 11.74
N ASP A 41 2.16 20.79 11.24
CA ASP A 41 3.06 19.66 11.01
C ASP A 41 4.34 19.79 11.83
N TYR A 42 4.39 19.06 12.94
CA TYR A 42 5.52 19.04 13.86
C TYR A 42 6.59 18.00 13.46
N CYS A 43 6.34 17.24 12.40
CA CYS A 43 7.18 16.10 12.00
C CYS A 43 7.71 16.21 10.57
N GLN A 44 7.55 17.37 9.92
CA GLN A 44 8.04 17.66 8.56
C GLN A 44 7.53 16.66 7.51
N ASN A 45 6.30 16.18 7.68
CA ASN A 45 5.63 15.33 6.72
C ASN A 45 5.36 16.07 5.40
N LEU A 46 5.02 17.37 5.47
CA LEU A 46 4.77 18.19 4.29
C LEU A 46 6.03 18.29 3.43
N GLU A 47 7.17 18.63 4.02
CA GLU A 47 8.46 18.68 3.33
C GLU A 47 8.84 17.30 2.79
N PHE A 48 8.64 16.24 3.58
CA PHE A 48 8.92 14.86 3.18
C PHE A 48 8.13 14.45 1.92
N PHE A 49 6.81 14.65 1.89
CA PHE A 49 5.99 14.26 0.74
C PHE A 49 6.12 15.20 -0.47
N SER A 50 6.55 16.45 -0.26
CA SER A 50 6.82 17.39 -1.35
C SER A 50 7.94 16.90 -2.30
N GLN A 51 8.88 16.12 -1.77
CA GLN A 51 10.04 15.59 -2.51
C GLN A 51 9.74 14.32 -3.33
N ASN A 52 8.49 13.82 -3.34
CA ASN A 52 8.09 12.57 -4.00
C ASN A 52 9.03 11.36 -3.70
N PRO A 53 9.39 11.08 -2.44
CA PRO A 53 10.25 9.93 -2.13
C PRO A 53 9.53 8.61 -2.44
N GLU A 54 10.28 7.58 -2.85
CA GLU A 54 9.80 6.20 -2.85
C GLU A 54 9.48 5.80 -1.40
N THR A 55 8.20 5.68 -1.08
CA THR A 55 7.77 5.38 0.29
C THR A 55 7.91 3.91 0.60
N ILE A 56 8.70 3.59 1.62
CA ILE A 56 8.76 2.27 2.27
C ILE A 56 7.81 2.34 3.48
N ASP A 57 6.91 1.36 3.60
CA ASP A 57 6.08 1.24 4.80
C ASP A 57 7.00 1.16 6.03
N GLY A 58 6.85 2.13 6.94
CA GLY A 58 7.68 2.21 8.12
C GLY A 58 7.63 0.90 8.92
N SER A 59 8.80 0.42 9.36
CA SER A 59 8.91 -0.71 10.28
C SER A 59 8.15 -0.37 11.58
N THR A 60 6.92 -0.83 11.65
CA THR A 60 6.23 -0.97 12.93
C THR A 60 6.93 -2.12 13.65
N GLY A 61 7.34 -1.88 14.90
CA GLY A 61 7.95 -2.92 15.72
C GLY A 61 7.07 -4.18 15.73
N GLU A 62 7.72 -5.34 15.82
CA GLU A 62 7.04 -6.63 15.76
C GLU A 62 5.93 -6.72 16.83
N SER A 63 4.73 -7.14 16.42
CA SER A 63 3.61 -7.32 17.34
C SER A 63 3.92 -8.43 18.35
N LEU A 64 3.33 -8.34 19.55
CA LEU A 64 3.54 -9.36 20.59
C LEU A 64 3.11 -10.76 20.13
N ALA A 65 2.04 -10.85 19.33
CA ALA A 65 1.58 -12.09 18.73
C ALA A 65 2.61 -12.66 17.73
N LYS A 66 3.13 -11.81 16.83
CA LYS A 66 4.16 -12.21 15.87
C LYS A 66 5.43 -12.69 16.58
N ARG A 67 5.85 -11.99 17.62
CA ARG A 67 6.99 -12.39 18.46
C ARG A 67 6.77 -13.74 19.15
N LEU A 68 5.58 -13.99 19.71
CA LEU A 68 5.24 -15.28 20.32
C LEU A 68 5.27 -16.41 19.30
N PHE A 69 4.71 -16.18 18.11
CA PHE A 69 4.73 -17.14 17.01
C PHE A 69 6.18 -17.53 16.65
N ASN A 70 7.04 -16.52 16.48
CA ASN A 70 8.45 -16.71 16.16
C ASN A 70 9.23 -17.44 17.28
N LEU A 71 9.01 -17.09 18.55
CA LEU A 71 9.65 -17.80 19.67
C LEU A 71 9.25 -19.27 19.76
N ARG A 72 7.98 -19.61 19.44
CA ARG A 72 7.50 -20.99 19.38
C ARG A 72 8.12 -21.75 18.21
N LEU A 73 8.28 -21.11 17.05
CA LEU A 73 9.01 -21.70 15.91
C LEU A 73 10.46 -21.98 16.26
N GLU A 74 11.15 -21.01 16.89
CA GLU A 74 12.51 -21.20 17.37
C GLU A 74 12.62 -22.36 18.36
N LEU A 75 11.64 -22.49 19.27
CA LEU A 75 11.60 -23.59 20.23
C LEU A 75 11.51 -24.95 19.52
N ILE A 76 10.63 -25.09 18.52
CA ILE A 76 10.56 -26.31 17.70
C ILE A 76 11.90 -26.57 17.01
N ALA A 77 12.53 -25.55 16.42
CA ALA A 77 13.81 -25.70 15.74
C ALA A 77 14.94 -26.18 16.68
N GLU A 78 15.01 -25.68 17.91
CA GLU A 78 16.01 -26.15 18.89
C GLU A 78 15.70 -27.58 19.38
N LEU A 79 14.44 -27.92 19.61
CA LEU A 79 14.03 -29.27 20.02
C LEU A 79 14.31 -30.31 18.92
N ASP A 80 14.10 -29.94 17.66
CA ASP A 80 14.37 -30.81 16.50
C ASP A 80 15.89 -31.07 16.35
N LYS A 81 16.77 -30.13 16.72
CA LYS A 81 18.25 -30.34 16.75
C LYS A 81 18.69 -31.35 17.81
N GLY A 82 18.10 -31.28 19.00
CA GLY A 82 18.44 -32.16 20.12
C GLY A 82 17.91 -33.59 20.00
N SER A 83 16.96 -33.83 19.09
CA SER A 83 16.31 -35.13 18.87
C SER A 83 17.16 -36.13 18.06
N GLY A 84 18.37 -35.74 17.62
CA GLY A 84 19.27 -36.57 16.80
C GLY A 84 20.08 -37.63 17.54
N GLU A 85 20.25 -37.55 18.87
CA GLU A 85 21.19 -38.43 19.61
C GLU A 85 20.62 -39.09 20.88
N ALA A 86 19.38 -38.79 21.32
CA ALA A 86 18.84 -39.27 22.60
C ALA A 86 17.42 -39.87 22.49
N ALA A 87 17.13 -40.63 21.43
CA ALA A 87 15.85 -41.33 21.25
C ALA A 87 15.82 -42.70 21.97
N ILE A 88 16.29 -42.78 23.22
CA ILE A 88 16.16 -43.98 24.05
C ILE A 88 15.59 -43.59 25.42
N VAL A 89 14.35 -44.03 25.62
CA VAL A 89 13.49 -43.97 26.82
C VAL A 89 12.78 -42.62 27.10
N ARG A 90 11.52 -42.52 26.65
CA ARG A 90 10.48 -41.77 27.38
C ARG A 90 9.21 -42.62 27.46
N GLU A 91 8.96 -43.14 28.66
CA GLU A 91 7.67 -43.71 29.06
C GLU A 91 6.60 -42.60 29.17
N GLU A 92 5.35 -43.06 29.04
CA GLU A 92 4.09 -42.34 28.92
C GLU A 92 3.85 -41.25 29.99
N ALA A 93 3.33 -40.07 29.58
CA ALA A 93 2.19 -39.36 30.23
C ALA A 93 1.95 -37.90 29.79
N GLU A 94 2.85 -37.23 29.04
CA GLU A 94 2.58 -35.88 28.49
C GLU A 94 2.89 -35.81 26.98
N PRO A 95 2.10 -35.06 26.18
CA PRO A 95 2.46 -34.81 24.78
C PRO A 95 3.82 -34.12 24.76
N ASP A 96 4.73 -34.65 23.94
CA ASP A 96 6.06 -34.09 23.73
C ASP A 96 5.98 -32.58 23.50
N LEU A 97 6.82 -31.79 24.20
CA LEU A 97 6.84 -30.32 24.15
C LEU A 97 6.80 -29.81 22.70
N ARG A 98 7.55 -30.50 21.85
CA ARG A 98 7.65 -30.21 20.43
C ARG A 98 6.30 -30.37 19.73
N HIS A 99 5.60 -31.47 19.97
CA HIS A 99 4.28 -31.74 19.40
C HIS A 99 3.23 -30.73 19.92
N ALA A 100 3.22 -30.46 21.23
CA ALA A 100 2.30 -29.49 21.82
C ALA A 100 2.53 -28.07 21.27
N THR A 101 3.78 -27.67 21.05
CA THR A 101 4.12 -26.35 20.47
C THR A 101 3.71 -26.26 19.00
N ALA A 102 3.91 -27.32 18.23
CA ALA A 102 3.46 -27.40 16.84
C ALA A 102 1.93 -27.33 16.73
N GLU A 103 1.19 -28.06 17.57
CA GLU A 103 -0.27 -27.99 17.59
C GLU A 103 -0.80 -26.59 17.92
N LEU A 104 -0.14 -25.85 18.82
CA LEU A 104 -0.52 -24.46 19.10
C LEU A 104 -0.38 -23.57 17.86
N LEU A 105 0.75 -23.67 17.14
CA LEU A 105 0.97 -22.89 15.92
C LEU A 105 0.04 -23.32 14.80
N ARG A 106 -0.19 -24.62 14.62
CA ARG A 106 -1.13 -25.17 13.64
C ARG A 106 -2.55 -24.66 13.88
N ASN A 107 -3.01 -24.68 15.13
CA ASN A 107 -4.34 -24.17 15.49
C ASN A 107 -4.46 -22.66 15.26
N GLU A 108 -3.39 -21.89 15.50
CA GLU A 108 -3.34 -20.46 15.19
C GLU A 108 -3.45 -20.19 13.68
N ILE A 109 -2.75 -20.98 12.85
CA ILE A 109 -2.82 -20.90 11.38
C ILE A 109 -4.19 -21.36 10.85
N ALA A 110 -4.73 -22.46 11.37
CA ALA A 110 -6.03 -22.99 10.96
C ALA A 110 -7.19 -22.02 11.26
N ALA A 111 -7.01 -21.12 12.24
CA ALA A 111 -7.95 -20.06 12.56
C ALA A 111 -7.78 -18.79 11.69
N MET A 112 -6.87 -18.77 10.71
CA MET A 112 -6.72 -17.65 9.78
C MET A 112 -7.80 -17.70 8.69
N ASN A 113 -8.50 -16.58 8.48
CA ASN A 113 -9.49 -16.49 7.42
C ASN A 113 -8.81 -16.28 6.05
N VAL A 114 -8.80 -17.30 5.20
CA VAL A 114 -8.19 -17.27 3.86
C VAL A 114 -8.84 -16.25 2.90
N GLU A 115 -10.07 -15.81 3.19
CA GLU A 115 -10.76 -14.77 2.41
C GLU A 115 -10.41 -13.34 2.89
N ASN A 116 -9.68 -13.20 4.00
CA ASN A 116 -9.17 -11.90 4.44
C ASN A 116 -8.13 -11.37 3.43
N PHE A 117 -8.25 -10.11 3.03
CA PHE A 117 -7.37 -9.51 2.01
C PHE A 117 -5.87 -9.53 2.35
N VAL A 118 -5.51 -9.58 3.65
CA VAL A 118 -4.12 -9.70 4.12
C VAL A 118 -3.62 -11.16 4.05
N VAL A 119 -4.51 -12.11 4.31
CA VAL A 119 -4.20 -13.55 4.34
C VAL A 119 -4.23 -14.15 2.93
N ARG A 120 -5.13 -13.67 2.07
CA ARG A 120 -5.36 -14.19 0.71
C ARG A 120 -4.09 -14.30 -0.15
N PRO A 121 -3.16 -13.33 -0.16
CA PRO A 121 -1.89 -13.46 -0.89
C PRO A 121 -0.98 -14.60 -0.37
N ARG A 122 -1.20 -15.05 0.86
CA ARG A 122 -0.43 -16.10 1.55
C ARG A 122 -1.23 -17.40 1.74
N ARG A 123 -2.34 -17.55 1.02
CA ARG A 123 -3.29 -18.66 1.16
C ARG A 123 -2.63 -20.03 1.06
N GLU A 124 -1.75 -20.22 0.09
CA GLU A 124 -1.04 -21.50 -0.12
C GLU A 124 -0.25 -21.94 1.13
N LEU A 125 0.47 -20.99 1.77
CA LEU A 125 1.21 -21.26 2.99
C LEU A 125 0.27 -21.58 4.15
N VAL A 126 -0.82 -20.82 4.29
CA VAL A 126 -1.80 -21.03 5.37
C VAL A 126 -2.47 -22.40 5.24
N GLU A 127 -2.94 -22.77 4.05
CA GLU A 127 -3.56 -24.09 3.82
C GLU A 127 -2.55 -25.23 4.06
N ARG A 128 -1.32 -25.07 3.58
CA ARG A 128 -0.25 -26.07 3.80
C ARG A 128 0.07 -26.28 5.27
N PHE A 129 0.24 -25.21 6.05
CA PHE A 129 0.64 -25.29 7.47
C PHE A 129 -0.54 -25.44 8.44
N ALA A 130 -1.79 -25.38 7.98
CA ALA A 130 -2.94 -25.78 8.78
C ALA A 130 -3.02 -27.32 8.96
N GLU A 131 -2.42 -28.08 8.05
CA GLU A 131 -2.41 -29.54 8.04
C GLU A 131 -1.39 -30.13 9.04
N PRO A 132 -1.77 -31.14 9.86
CA PRO A 132 -0.86 -31.76 10.83
C PRO A 132 0.43 -32.33 10.21
N LYS A 133 0.32 -32.88 9.00
CA LYS A 133 1.43 -33.51 8.29
C LYS A 133 2.60 -32.55 8.03
N ALA A 134 2.31 -31.26 7.82
CA ALA A 134 3.36 -30.26 7.59
C ALA A 134 4.25 -30.05 8.82
N TRP A 135 3.76 -30.38 10.02
CA TRP A 135 4.47 -30.19 11.27
C TRP A 135 5.32 -31.39 11.71
N GLU A 136 5.22 -32.54 11.05
CA GLU A 136 6.04 -33.73 11.36
C GLU A 136 7.54 -33.43 11.19
N LYS A 137 7.90 -32.69 10.13
CA LYS A 137 9.27 -32.25 9.87
C LYS A 137 9.25 -30.94 9.09
N LEU A 138 9.81 -29.90 9.69
CA LEU A 138 9.95 -28.58 9.07
C LEU A 138 11.34 -28.45 8.44
N SER A 139 11.39 -27.99 7.19
CA SER A 139 12.63 -27.62 6.51
C SER A 139 13.06 -26.20 6.88
N GLN A 140 14.31 -25.82 6.58
CA GLN A 140 14.77 -24.44 6.82
C GLN A 140 13.96 -23.40 6.04
N THR A 141 13.51 -23.73 4.83
CA THR A 141 12.62 -22.88 4.04
C THR A 141 11.26 -22.73 4.71
N ASP A 142 10.71 -23.81 5.29
CA ASP A 142 9.43 -23.73 6.01
C ASP A 142 9.50 -22.79 7.22
N PHE A 143 10.60 -22.83 7.98
CA PHE A 143 10.81 -21.88 9.09
C PHE A 143 10.86 -20.42 8.62
N LEU A 144 11.52 -20.16 7.47
CA LEU A 144 11.59 -18.81 6.90
C LEU A 144 10.23 -18.32 6.42
N ASP A 145 9.49 -19.16 5.71
CA ASP A 145 8.15 -18.84 5.20
C ASP A 145 7.18 -18.59 6.36
N LEU A 146 7.19 -19.46 7.38
CA LEU A 146 6.36 -19.30 8.57
C LEU A 146 6.70 -18.00 9.32
N SER A 147 7.98 -17.68 9.50
CA SER A 147 8.40 -16.49 10.27
C SER A 147 8.16 -15.16 9.53
N LYS A 148 8.40 -15.13 8.22
CA LYS A 148 8.27 -13.90 7.43
C LYS A 148 6.84 -13.65 6.99
N ASP A 149 6.17 -14.68 6.51
CA ASP A 149 5.00 -14.56 5.67
C ASP A 149 3.69 -15.00 6.34
N VAL A 150 3.78 -15.87 7.35
CA VAL A 150 2.61 -16.34 8.12
C VAL A 150 2.54 -15.68 9.50
N ALA A 151 3.67 -15.46 10.16
CA ALA A 151 3.71 -14.90 11.51
C ALA A 151 3.11 -13.48 11.53
N GLY A 152 2.11 -13.30 12.40
CA GLY A 152 1.43 -12.02 12.58
C GLY A 152 0.26 -11.77 11.62
N LEU A 153 -0.08 -12.73 10.77
CA LEU A 153 -1.34 -12.68 10.02
C LEU A 153 -2.55 -12.69 10.98
N PRO A 154 -3.67 -12.02 10.62
CA PRO A 154 -4.85 -11.96 11.47
C PRO A 154 -5.50 -13.34 11.60
N THR A 155 -5.82 -13.72 12.83
CA THR A 155 -6.51 -14.97 13.18
C THR A 155 -7.87 -14.67 13.80
N GLN A 156 -8.77 -15.66 13.80
CA GLN A 156 -10.09 -15.59 14.42
C GLN A 156 -10.09 -16.10 15.88
N LEU A 157 -8.90 -16.28 16.48
CA LEU A 157 -8.79 -16.68 17.88
C LEU A 157 -9.19 -15.52 18.81
N GLU A 158 -9.74 -15.90 19.96
CA GLU A 158 -10.09 -14.93 21.00
C GLU A 158 -8.85 -14.16 21.49
N PRO A 159 -8.95 -12.84 21.70
CA PRO A 159 -7.84 -12.04 22.21
C PRO A 159 -7.44 -12.50 23.62
N GLU A 160 -6.19 -12.95 23.78
CA GLU A 160 -5.64 -13.22 25.11
C GLU A 160 -5.12 -11.94 25.80
N ASP A 161 -5.18 -11.94 27.13
CA ASP A 161 -4.66 -10.87 28.00
C ASP A 161 -3.18 -10.54 27.69
N GLU A 162 -2.84 -9.25 27.65
CA GLU A 162 -1.49 -8.79 27.30
C GLU A 162 -0.44 -9.25 28.32
N GLU A 163 -0.79 -9.23 29.61
CA GLU A 163 0.07 -9.70 30.70
C GLU A 163 0.40 -11.21 30.57
N ALA A 164 -0.58 -12.03 30.15
CA ALA A 164 -0.36 -13.45 29.90
C ALA A 164 0.59 -13.67 28.71
N LYS A 165 0.40 -12.91 27.61
CA LYS A 165 1.30 -12.97 26.44
C LYS A 165 2.73 -12.55 26.78
N ARG A 166 2.91 -11.51 27.59
CA ARG A 166 4.24 -11.07 28.04
C ARG A 166 4.92 -12.12 28.92
N PHE A 167 4.16 -12.78 29.78
CA PHE A 167 4.66 -13.91 30.55
C PHE A 167 5.04 -15.09 29.66
N ASP A 168 4.22 -15.43 28.67
CA ASP A 168 4.53 -16.48 27.68
C ASP A 168 5.84 -16.16 26.93
N VAL A 169 6.07 -14.89 26.54
CA VAL A 169 7.35 -14.46 25.95
C VAL A 169 8.51 -14.71 26.91
N LEU A 170 8.39 -14.35 28.19
CA LEU A 170 9.44 -14.61 29.18
C LEU A 170 9.74 -16.11 29.30
N MET A 171 8.69 -16.94 29.41
CA MET A 171 8.80 -18.39 29.55
C MET A 171 9.43 -19.06 28.33
N LEU A 172 9.06 -18.64 27.12
CA LEU A 172 9.67 -19.13 25.88
C LEU A 172 11.15 -18.74 25.78
N ASN A 173 11.51 -17.51 26.16
CA ASN A 173 12.91 -17.09 26.14
C ASN A 173 13.76 -17.89 27.12
N ILE A 174 13.26 -18.20 28.32
CA ILE A 174 14.04 -19.03 29.27
C ILE A 174 14.12 -20.49 28.83
N GLN A 175 13.09 -21.05 28.22
CA GLN A 175 13.15 -22.37 27.58
C GLN A 175 14.23 -22.43 26.50
N LEU A 176 14.28 -21.42 25.62
CA LEU A 176 15.33 -21.28 24.61
C LEU A 176 16.71 -21.09 25.24
N ALA A 177 16.83 -20.30 26.31
CA ALA A 177 18.09 -20.09 27.01
C ALA A 177 18.64 -21.39 27.64
N VAL A 178 17.77 -22.25 28.17
CA VAL A 178 18.14 -23.58 28.67
C VAL A 178 18.66 -24.46 27.52
N LEU A 179 17.93 -24.52 26.41
CA LEU A 179 18.32 -25.33 25.24
C LEU A 179 19.64 -24.86 24.59
N ARG A 180 19.87 -23.54 24.57
CA ARG A 180 21.05 -22.92 23.92
C ARG A 180 22.24 -22.72 24.86
N ALA A 181 22.11 -23.04 26.15
CA ALA A 181 23.06 -22.67 27.19
C ALA A 181 23.42 -21.16 27.15
N ASP A 182 22.40 -20.30 27.01
CA ASP A 182 22.56 -18.85 26.84
C ASP A 182 22.94 -18.15 28.15
N ARG A 183 23.84 -17.17 28.06
CA ARG A 183 24.25 -16.29 29.17
C ARG A 183 23.09 -15.49 29.77
N GLN A 184 22.01 -15.30 29.01
CA GLN A 184 20.81 -14.60 29.48
C GLN A 184 19.98 -15.41 30.49
N TYR A 185 20.23 -16.71 30.63
CA TYR A 185 19.49 -17.61 31.52
C TYR A 185 19.33 -17.04 32.94
N SER A 186 20.43 -16.61 33.59
CA SER A 186 20.38 -16.08 34.97
C SER A 186 19.50 -14.82 35.10
N LYS A 187 19.47 -13.97 34.08
CA LYS A 187 18.61 -12.77 34.06
C LYS A 187 17.14 -13.16 33.94
N LEU A 188 16.83 -14.10 33.05
CA LEU A 188 15.46 -14.58 32.83
C LEU A 188 14.94 -15.36 34.05
N GLN A 189 15.79 -16.19 34.66
CA GLN A 189 15.52 -16.91 35.90
C GLN A 189 15.08 -15.95 37.00
N LYS A 190 15.87 -14.89 37.26
CA LYS A 190 15.53 -13.85 38.24
C LYS A 190 14.19 -13.16 37.95
N ALA A 191 13.88 -12.94 36.67
CA ALA A 191 12.59 -12.36 36.29
C ALA A 191 11.42 -13.30 36.59
N VAL A 192 11.58 -14.62 36.34
CA VAL A 192 10.57 -15.63 36.68
C VAL A 192 10.39 -15.73 38.21
N ILE A 193 11.48 -15.75 38.98
CA ILE A 193 11.45 -15.74 40.46
C ILE A 193 10.72 -14.49 40.97
N SER A 194 11.00 -13.32 40.40
CA SER A 194 10.32 -12.07 40.78
C SER A 194 8.81 -12.13 40.55
N ILE A 195 8.36 -12.75 39.45
CA ILE A 195 6.93 -12.95 39.19
C ILE A 195 6.32 -13.93 40.20
N ALA A 196 7.04 -15.02 40.52
CA ALA A 196 6.60 -15.98 41.54
C ALA A 196 6.43 -15.32 42.91
N SER A 197 7.39 -14.50 43.35
CA SER A 197 7.29 -13.71 44.59
C SER A 197 6.08 -12.77 44.60
N LEU A 198 5.82 -12.06 43.49
CA LEU A 198 4.63 -11.19 43.37
C LEU A 198 3.30 -11.97 43.39
N LEU A 199 3.31 -13.23 42.94
CA LEU A 199 2.15 -14.12 43.04
C LEU A 199 1.99 -14.66 44.46
N GLU A 200 3.08 -14.95 45.17
CA GLU A 200 3.04 -15.36 46.59
C GLU A 200 2.34 -14.31 47.47
N ASP A 201 2.60 -13.03 47.22
CA ASP A 201 1.90 -11.89 47.88
C ASP A 201 0.37 -11.91 47.67
N LYS A 202 -0.12 -12.69 46.70
CA LYS A 202 -1.55 -12.89 46.38
C LYS A 202 -2.09 -14.23 46.90
N SER A 203 -1.43 -14.83 47.89
CA SER A 203 -1.83 -16.08 48.55
C SER A 203 -3.26 -16.11 49.08
N SER A 204 -3.87 -14.96 49.37
CA SER A 204 -5.28 -14.87 49.77
C SER A 204 -6.28 -15.24 48.66
N ILE A 205 -5.85 -15.32 47.39
CA ILE A 205 -6.70 -15.66 46.26
C ILE A 205 -6.69 -17.19 46.06
N PRO A 206 -7.85 -17.89 46.08
CA PRO A 206 -7.90 -19.35 46.03
C PRO A 206 -7.17 -20.00 44.84
N MET A 207 -7.27 -19.41 43.64
CA MET A 207 -6.59 -19.92 42.44
C MET A 207 -5.06 -19.80 42.51
N VAL A 208 -4.54 -18.81 43.25
CA VAL A 208 -3.10 -18.67 43.52
C VAL A 208 -2.67 -19.70 44.57
N GLN A 209 -3.47 -19.85 45.63
CA GLN A 209 -3.21 -20.83 46.68
C GLN A 209 -3.11 -22.27 46.15
N GLN A 210 -3.94 -22.63 45.15
CA GLN A 210 -3.87 -23.93 44.47
C GLN A 210 -2.52 -24.19 43.77
N GLN A 211 -1.78 -23.14 43.42
CA GLN A 211 -0.48 -23.23 42.76
C GLN A 211 0.69 -22.90 43.69
N MET A 212 0.43 -22.74 44.99
CA MET A 212 1.43 -22.24 45.96
C MET A 212 2.67 -23.13 46.06
N GLU A 213 2.51 -24.45 46.00
CA GLU A 213 3.63 -25.39 46.01
C GLU A 213 4.62 -25.10 44.86
N LEU A 214 4.11 -24.87 43.65
CA LEU A 214 4.93 -24.51 42.49
C LEU A 214 5.54 -23.12 42.64
N ILE A 215 4.77 -22.14 43.15
CA ILE A 215 5.23 -20.77 43.35
C ILE A 215 6.41 -20.74 44.32
N LEU A 216 6.36 -21.50 45.41
CA LEU A 216 7.45 -21.61 46.38
C LEU A 216 8.63 -22.38 45.79
N ALA A 217 8.39 -23.49 45.08
CA ALA A 217 9.45 -24.27 44.45
C ALA A 217 10.29 -23.44 43.46
N ILE A 218 9.64 -22.65 42.60
CA ILE A 218 10.32 -21.76 41.62
C ILE A 218 11.26 -20.76 42.30
N GLN A 219 11.02 -20.40 43.56
CA GLN A 219 11.86 -19.45 44.31
C GLN A 219 13.09 -20.11 44.96
N THR A 220 13.17 -21.44 44.96
CA THR A 220 14.31 -22.19 45.51
C THR A 220 15.35 -22.50 44.43
N ASP A 221 16.63 -22.51 44.79
CA ASP A 221 17.72 -22.85 43.86
C ASP A 221 17.62 -24.30 43.37
N GLU A 222 17.13 -25.22 44.22
CA GLU A 222 16.96 -26.65 43.93
C GLU A 222 16.10 -26.90 42.68
N TRP A 223 15.03 -26.13 42.49
CA TRP A 223 14.16 -26.26 41.32
C TRP A 223 14.87 -25.94 40.00
N TRP A 224 15.93 -25.13 40.05
CA TRP A 224 16.66 -24.65 38.88
C TRP A 224 17.90 -25.48 38.52
N GLU A 225 18.39 -26.36 39.40
CA GLU A 225 19.62 -27.15 39.18
C GLU A 225 19.51 -28.09 37.96
N HIS A 226 18.33 -28.67 37.76
CA HIS A 226 18.04 -29.61 36.66
C HIS A 226 16.80 -29.20 35.86
N VAL A 227 16.57 -27.90 35.71
CA VAL A 227 15.38 -27.40 35.02
C VAL A 227 15.36 -27.85 33.56
N THR A 228 14.22 -28.38 33.12
CA THR A 228 14.00 -28.77 31.72
C THR A 228 13.01 -27.83 31.03
N PRO A 229 13.03 -27.73 29.69
CA PRO A 229 12.02 -26.98 28.95
C PRO A 229 10.58 -27.44 29.25
N GLN A 230 10.39 -28.74 29.55
CA GLN A 230 9.08 -29.30 29.94
C GLN A 230 8.62 -28.78 31.31
N MET A 231 9.53 -28.72 32.29
CA MET A 231 9.22 -28.13 33.61
C MET A 231 8.81 -26.66 33.47
N LEU A 232 9.51 -25.90 32.63
CA LEU A 232 9.19 -24.51 32.34
C LEU A 232 7.84 -24.37 31.61
N GLU A 233 7.49 -25.31 30.72
CA GLU A 233 6.18 -25.31 30.05
C GLU A 233 5.04 -25.59 31.03
N ASN A 234 5.23 -26.54 31.95
CA ASN A 234 4.27 -26.82 33.00
C ASN A 234 4.06 -25.58 33.90
N ALA A 235 5.15 -24.90 34.28
CA ALA A 235 5.10 -23.66 35.03
C ALA A 235 4.37 -22.55 34.25
N ARG A 236 4.64 -22.40 32.96
CA ARG A 236 3.95 -21.43 32.08
C ARG A 236 2.44 -21.66 32.10
N LYS A 237 1.99 -22.89 31.83
CA LYS A 237 0.55 -23.24 31.78
C LYS A 237 -0.16 -22.96 33.11
N ARG A 238 0.46 -23.30 34.24
CA ARG A 238 -0.14 -23.15 35.58
C ARG A 238 -0.17 -21.70 36.06
N LEU A 239 0.82 -20.88 35.69
CA LEU A 239 0.95 -19.51 36.20
C LEU A 239 0.40 -18.44 35.26
N ARG A 240 0.30 -18.68 33.94
CA ARG A 240 -0.04 -17.62 32.95
C ARG A 240 -1.33 -16.86 33.27
N LEU A 241 -2.37 -17.55 33.73
CA LEU A 241 -3.67 -16.94 34.05
C LEU A 241 -3.66 -16.20 35.39
N LEU A 242 -2.67 -16.45 36.25
CA LEU A 242 -2.51 -15.82 37.54
C LEU A 242 -1.73 -14.51 37.45
N VAL A 243 -0.86 -14.34 36.45
CA VAL A 243 -0.02 -13.14 36.29
C VAL A 243 -0.83 -11.84 36.22
N LYS A 244 -2.05 -11.88 35.67
CA LYS A 244 -2.94 -10.71 35.64
C LYS A 244 -3.41 -10.24 37.03
N LEU A 245 -3.29 -11.08 38.06
CA LEU A 245 -3.63 -10.76 39.44
C LEU A 245 -2.52 -9.97 40.15
N ILE A 246 -1.32 -9.93 39.55
CA ILE A 246 -0.26 -9.03 39.98
C ILE A 246 -0.77 -7.62 39.71
N GLY A 247 -1.17 -6.94 40.78
CA GLY A 247 -1.68 -5.59 40.70
C GLY A 247 -0.71 -4.72 39.92
N LYS A 248 -1.21 -3.94 38.97
CA LYS A 248 -0.44 -2.90 38.31
C LYS A 248 -0.01 -1.97 39.44
N THR A 249 1.24 -2.07 39.89
CA THR A 249 1.81 -1.11 40.84
C THR A 249 1.39 0.26 40.32
N GLU A 250 0.69 1.05 41.14
CA GLU A 250 0.12 2.34 40.74
C GLU A 250 1.15 3.04 39.87
N ARG A 251 0.90 3.08 38.56
CA ARG A 251 1.81 3.72 37.63
C ARG A 251 1.77 5.17 38.07
N LYS A 252 2.80 5.63 38.80
CA LYS A 252 2.91 7.02 39.21
C LYS A 252 2.64 7.83 37.94
N PRO A 253 1.55 8.60 37.87
CA PRO A 253 1.26 9.38 36.68
C PRO A 253 2.50 10.23 36.40
N ILE A 254 3.12 9.99 35.25
CA ILE A 254 4.23 10.81 34.78
C ILE A 254 3.56 12.08 34.27
N TYR A 255 3.53 13.10 35.12
CA TYR A 255 3.16 14.44 34.70
C TYR A 255 4.34 15.03 33.94
N THR A 256 4.22 15.06 32.62
CA THR A 256 5.08 15.88 31.77
C THR A 256 4.44 17.25 31.65
N ASP A 257 4.89 18.18 32.50
CA ASP A 257 4.61 19.61 32.37
C ASP A 257 5.72 20.22 31.53
N PHE A 258 5.45 20.40 30.24
CA PHE A 258 6.37 21.08 29.32
C PHE A 258 5.79 22.46 29.04
N GLU A 259 6.59 23.50 29.29
CA GLU A 259 6.28 24.85 28.83
C GLU A 259 6.66 24.89 27.34
N ASP A 260 5.66 24.74 26.46
CA ASP A 260 5.88 24.70 25.01
C ASP A 260 6.43 26.04 24.51
N VAL A 261 7.62 26.03 23.94
CA VAL A 261 8.17 27.18 23.20
C VAL A 261 7.73 27.03 21.74
N ILE A 262 6.69 27.77 21.36
CA ILE A 262 6.25 27.86 19.98
C ILE A 262 7.33 28.64 19.20
N GLY A 263 8.04 27.95 18.32
CA GLY A 263 9.00 28.56 17.41
C GLY A 263 8.34 29.37 16.30
N GLU A 264 9.15 30.01 15.45
CA GLU A 264 8.63 30.78 14.32
C GLU A 264 7.87 29.92 13.31
N GLU A 265 6.69 30.38 12.91
CA GLU A 265 5.90 29.74 11.87
C GLU A 265 6.57 29.93 10.52
N LYS A 266 6.82 28.83 9.80
CA LYS A 266 7.33 28.85 8.43
C LYS A 266 6.26 28.31 7.50
N GLU A 267 5.75 29.18 6.62
CA GLU A 267 4.88 28.73 5.54
C GLU A 267 5.67 27.86 4.56
N VAL A 268 5.17 26.65 4.30
CA VAL A 268 5.73 25.72 3.32
C VAL A 268 4.74 25.61 2.17
N GLY A 269 5.14 26.12 1.00
CA GLY A 269 4.37 25.97 -0.23
C GLY A 269 4.38 24.51 -0.71
N PHE A 270 3.20 23.89 -0.78
CA PHE A 270 3.05 22.50 -1.19
C PHE A 270 2.62 22.41 -2.66
N ALA A 271 3.59 22.32 -3.58
CA ALA A 271 3.36 22.40 -5.04
C ALA A 271 2.44 21.32 -5.63
N GLN A 272 2.25 20.18 -4.94
CA GLN A 272 1.39 19.09 -5.39
C GLN A 272 -0.12 19.41 -5.29
N PHE A 273 -0.52 20.48 -4.59
CA PHE A 273 -1.93 20.91 -4.52
C PHE A 273 -2.36 21.84 -5.66
N THR A 274 -1.43 22.41 -6.45
CA THR A 274 -1.75 23.53 -7.35
C THR A 274 -1.48 23.24 -8.83
N ALA A 275 -0.36 22.65 -9.24
CA ALA A 275 0.01 22.70 -10.67
C ALA A 275 -0.57 21.58 -11.57
N ALA A 276 -0.85 20.40 -11.03
CA ALA A 276 -1.33 19.24 -11.82
C ALA A 276 -2.87 19.18 -11.89
N ASP A 277 -3.55 19.45 -10.77
CA ASP A 277 -5.02 19.45 -10.71
C ASP A 277 -5.61 20.67 -11.44
N GLU A 278 -5.00 21.85 -11.38
CA GLU A 278 -5.52 23.05 -12.07
C GLU A 278 -5.49 22.92 -13.60
N PHE A 279 -4.44 22.31 -14.17
CA PHE A 279 -4.32 22.14 -15.62
C PHE A 279 -5.25 21.04 -16.15
N GLU A 280 -5.44 19.96 -15.40
CA GLU A 280 -6.43 18.93 -15.76
C GLU A 280 -7.88 19.44 -15.57
N GLU A 281 -8.15 20.27 -14.56
CA GLU A 281 -9.42 21.00 -14.47
C GLU A 281 -9.64 21.94 -15.65
N PHE A 282 -8.61 22.70 -16.05
CA PHE A 282 -8.64 23.55 -17.24
C PHE A 282 -8.95 22.72 -18.49
N ARG A 283 -8.24 21.61 -18.73
CA ARG A 283 -8.50 20.70 -19.87
C ARG A 283 -9.94 20.19 -19.87
N ARG A 284 -10.46 19.79 -18.72
CA ARG A 284 -11.84 19.27 -18.58
C ARG A 284 -12.87 20.35 -18.90
N LYS A 285 -12.72 21.55 -18.35
CA LYS A 285 -13.66 22.67 -18.56
C LYS A 285 -13.55 23.23 -19.99
N ALA A 286 -12.33 23.37 -20.52
CA ALA A 286 -12.09 23.75 -21.91
C ALA A 286 -12.75 22.75 -22.87
N ARG A 287 -12.61 21.43 -22.65
CA ARG A 287 -13.29 20.41 -23.47
C ARG A 287 -14.81 20.57 -23.46
N GLN A 288 -15.41 20.80 -22.29
CA GLN A 288 -16.86 20.99 -22.19
C GLN A 288 -17.30 22.26 -22.94
N PHE A 289 -16.62 23.38 -22.70
CA PHE A 289 -16.94 24.66 -23.31
C PHE A 289 -16.81 24.62 -24.84
N LEU A 290 -15.73 24.00 -25.35
CA LEU A 290 -15.51 23.85 -26.79
C LEU A 290 -16.56 22.96 -27.47
N ARG A 291 -17.08 21.94 -26.77
CA ARG A 291 -18.20 21.10 -27.26
C ARG A 291 -19.52 21.88 -27.35
N GLU A 292 -19.75 22.81 -26.43
CA GLU A 292 -20.94 23.67 -26.44
C GLU A 292 -20.86 24.75 -27.53
N HIS A 293 -19.68 24.99 -28.10
CA HIS A 293 -19.42 26.01 -29.13
C HIS A 293 -18.91 25.41 -30.46
N GLU A 294 -19.26 24.16 -30.78
CA GLU A 294 -18.84 23.51 -32.03
C GLU A 294 -19.26 24.27 -33.31
N ASP A 295 -20.33 25.07 -33.23
CA ASP A 295 -20.82 25.92 -34.32
C ASP A 295 -19.90 27.11 -34.62
N HIS A 296 -18.90 27.37 -33.78
CA HIS A 296 -17.95 28.46 -34.00
C HIS A 296 -16.99 28.14 -35.15
N ILE A 297 -16.83 29.08 -36.08
CA ILE A 297 -16.07 28.90 -37.35
C ILE A 297 -14.66 28.33 -37.13
N ALA A 298 -13.91 28.85 -36.15
CA ALA A 298 -12.55 28.37 -35.86
C ALA A 298 -12.50 26.92 -35.33
N ILE A 299 -13.52 26.49 -34.56
CA ILE A 299 -13.63 25.12 -34.03
C ILE A 299 -14.12 24.18 -35.14
N HIS A 300 -15.09 24.64 -35.95
CA HIS A 300 -15.56 23.90 -37.11
C HIS A 300 -14.43 23.61 -38.11
N LYS A 301 -13.58 24.61 -38.43
CA LYS A 301 -12.39 24.42 -39.27
C LYS A 301 -11.45 23.36 -38.74
N LEU A 302 -11.18 23.37 -37.43
CA LEU A 302 -10.35 22.35 -36.77
C LEU A 302 -10.92 20.93 -36.94
N ARG A 303 -12.23 20.77 -36.76
CA ARG A 303 -12.92 19.48 -36.90
C ARG A 303 -12.95 19.00 -38.36
N MET A 304 -13.14 19.91 -39.30
CA MET A 304 -13.24 19.61 -40.73
C MET A 304 -11.88 19.52 -41.45
N ASN A 305 -10.77 19.56 -40.71
CA ASN A 305 -9.41 19.55 -41.27
C ASN A 305 -9.14 20.69 -42.28
N GLU A 306 -9.72 21.86 -42.05
CA GLU A 306 -9.46 23.06 -42.85
C GLU A 306 -8.25 23.83 -42.29
N PRO A 307 -7.41 24.45 -43.14
CA PRO A 307 -6.28 25.24 -42.69
C PRO A 307 -6.71 26.41 -41.80
N LEU A 308 -6.08 26.55 -40.64
CA LEU A 308 -6.27 27.70 -39.76
C LEU A 308 -5.51 28.93 -40.27
N THR A 309 -6.11 30.09 -40.04
CA THR A 309 -5.43 31.39 -40.21
C THR A 309 -5.00 31.95 -38.84
N ALA A 310 -4.10 32.95 -38.86
CA ALA A 310 -3.72 33.65 -37.64
C ALA A 310 -4.92 34.29 -36.91
N GLY A 311 -5.95 34.71 -37.65
CA GLY A 311 -7.20 35.21 -37.07
C GLY A 311 -8.00 34.13 -36.35
N ASP A 312 -8.03 32.91 -36.91
CA ASP A 312 -8.70 31.77 -36.25
C ASP A 312 -7.99 31.40 -34.93
N LEU A 313 -6.65 31.46 -34.86
CA LEU A 313 -5.91 31.21 -33.63
C LEU A 313 -6.17 32.27 -32.54
N ALA A 314 -6.21 33.55 -32.91
CA ALA A 314 -6.54 34.64 -31.98
C ALA A 314 -7.96 34.47 -31.41
N GLU A 315 -8.88 33.99 -32.24
CA GLU A 315 -10.26 33.75 -31.84
C GLU A 315 -10.39 32.54 -30.91
N LEU A 316 -9.65 31.45 -31.17
CA LEU A 316 -9.57 30.31 -30.23
C LEU A 316 -8.99 30.73 -28.87
N GLU A 317 -8.01 31.62 -28.85
CA GLU A 317 -7.45 32.18 -27.61
C GLU A 317 -8.49 33.00 -26.84
N ARG A 318 -9.26 33.84 -27.56
CA ARG A 318 -10.38 34.61 -26.99
C ARG A 318 -11.45 33.70 -26.38
N ILE A 319 -11.88 32.67 -27.11
CA ILE A 319 -12.89 31.69 -26.68
C ILE A 319 -12.45 30.96 -25.41
N LEU A 320 -11.19 30.52 -25.35
CA LEU A 320 -10.65 29.85 -24.16
C LEU A 320 -10.52 30.79 -22.96
N ALA A 321 -10.20 32.07 -23.18
CA ALA A 321 -10.19 33.09 -22.12
C ALA A 321 -11.60 33.39 -21.58
N GLU A 322 -12.60 33.47 -22.46
CA GLU A 322 -14.00 33.74 -22.13
C GLU A 322 -14.69 32.59 -21.37
N SER A 323 -14.18 31.36 -21.50
CA SER A 323 -14.65 30.21 -20.73
C SER A 323 -14.50 30.37 -19.20
N GLY A 324 -13.81 31.41 -18.73
CA GLY A 324 -13.60 31.72 -17.31
C GLY A 324 -12.63 30.75 -16.60
N THR A 325 -11.94 29.89 -17.35
CA THR A 325 -11.16 28.76 -16.80
C THR A 325 -9.70 28.74 -17.21
N GLY A 326 -9.31 29.52 -18.22
CA GLY A 326 -7.92 29.68 -18.65
C GLY A 326 -7.31 30.93 -18.05
N SER A 327 -6.50 30.81 -17.00
CA SER A 327 -5.53 31.87 -16.71
C SER A 327 -4.61 32.04 -17.94
N ALA A 328 -4.09 33.24 -18.18
CA ALA A 328 -3.16 33.48 -19.28
C ALA A 328 -1.95 32.50 -19.25
N GLN A 329 -1.57 32.05 -18.05
CA GLN A 329 -0.54 31.03 -17.85
C GLN A 329 -0.97 29.63 -18.32
N ALA A 330 -2.22 29.21 -18.08
CA ALA A 330 -2.73 27.92 -18.53
C ALA A 330 -2.80 27.83 -20.07
N ILE A 331 -3.22 28.92 -20.72
CA ILE A 331 -3.25 29.03 -22.20
C ILE A 331 -1.83 29.00 -22.77
N HIS A 332 -0.90 29.74 -22.17
CA HIS A 332 0.51 29.70 -22.57
C HIS A 332 1.12 28.30 -22.42
N ARG A 333 0.83 27.62 -21.31
CA ARG A 333 1.25 26.24 -21.06
C ARG A 333 0.68 25.28 -22.10
N ALA A 334 -0.61 25.39 -22.42
CA ALA A 334 -1.25 24.58 -23.46
C ALA A 334 -0.61 24.78 -24.84
N LYS A 335 -0.29 26.03 -25.20
CA LYS A 335 0.42 26.35 -26.45
C LYS A 335 1.81 25.71 -26.51
N THR A 336 2.51 25.67 -25.38
CA THR A 336 3.88 25.13 -25.28
C THR A 336 3.90 23.60 -25.26
N GLU A 337 2.99 22.96 -24.52
CA GLU A 337 2.95 21.49 -24.38
C GLU A 337 2.39 20.76 -25.62
N SER A 338 1.59 21.43 -26.45
CA SER A 338 0.93 20.83 -27.63
C SER A 338 1.45 21.36 -28.96
N ASP A 339 2.62 22.01 -28.98
CA ASP A 339 3.23 22.60 -30.18
C ASP A 339 2.31 23.59 -30.94
N GLY A 340 1.40 24.25 -30.22
CA GLY A 340 0.44 25.19 -30.81
C GLY A 340 -0.96 25.09 -30.22
N LEU A 341 -1.67 26.23 -30.24
CA LEU A 341 -3.02 26.32 -29.67
C LEU A 341 -4.04 25.52 -30.50
N GLY A 342 -3.91 25.53 -31.83
CA GLY A 342 -4.82 24.77 -32.71
C GLY A 342 -4.73 23.27 -32.48
N LEU A 343 -3.52 22.73 -32.30
CA LEU A 343 -3.30 21.32 -31.96
C LEU A 343 -3.86 20.97 -30.58
N PHE A 344 -3.65 21.84 -29.59
CA PHE A 344 -4.26 21.67 -28.26
C PHE A 344 -5.78 21.58 -28.35
N VAL A 345 -6.44 22.55 -29.01
CA VAL A 345 -7.90 22.58 -29.15
C VAL A 345 -8.39 21.34 -29.90
N ARG A 346 -7.73 20.95 -31.01
CA ARG A 346 -8.10 19.75 -31.78
C ARG A 346 -7.97 18.48 -30.96
N SER A 347 -7.00 18.41 -30.04
CA SER A 347 -6.86 17.27 -29.12
C SER A 347 -8.02 17.12 -28.12
N LEU A 348 -8.77 18.20 -27.88
CA LEU A 348 -9.92 18.21 -26.98
C LEU A 348 -11.24 17.92 -27.71
N VAL A 349 -11.40 18.42 -28.93
CA VAL A 349 -12.66 18.30 -29.70
C VAL A 349 -12.69 17.15 -30.70
N GLY A 350 -11.52 16.63 -31.09
CA GLY A 350 -11.41 15.60 -32.12
C GLY A 350 -11.59 16.15 -33.54
N MET A 351 -11.58 15.25 -34.53
CA MET A 351 -11.92 15.56 -35.93
C MET A 351 -13.30 15.01 -36.28
N ASP A 352 -13.95 15.61 -37.28
CA ASP A 352 -15.13 15.02 -37.86
C ASP A 352 -14.76 13.74 -38.64
N ARG A 353 -15.56 12.69 -38.48
CA ARG A 353 -15.27 11.38 -39.09
C ARG A 353 -15.28 11.44 -40.61
N ALA A 354 -16.13 12.26 -41.23
CA ALA A 354 -16.15 12.43 -42.68
C ALA A 354 -14.91 13.17 -43.17
N ALA A 355 -14.44 14.18 -42.43
CA ALA A 355 -13.20 14.90 -42.75
C ALA A 355 -11.95 14.02 -42.58
N ALA A 356 -11.88 13.20 -41.52
CA ALA A 356 -10.81 12.23 -41.34
C ALA A 356 -10.80 11.17 -42.45
N LYS A 357 -11.97 10.66 -42.85
CA LYS A 357 -12.11 9.77 -44.02
C LYS A 357 -11.70 10.44 -45.32
N ALA A 358 -12.03 11.72 -45.51
CA ALA A 358 -11.65 12.47 -46.71
C ALA A 358 -10.13 12.62 -46.82
N ALA A 359 -9.42 12.83 -45.70
CA ALA A 359 -7.95 12.90 -45.67
C ALA A 359 -7.29 11.56 -46.10
N PHE A 360 -7.93 10.43 -45.79
CA PHE A 360 -7.47 9.09 -46.18
C PHE A 360 -8.22 8.52 -47.39
N ALA A 361 -9.00 9.33 -48.11
CA ALA A 361 -9.87 8.84 -49.18
C ALA A 361 -9.09 8.14 -50.29
N GLU A 362 -7.87 8.58 -50.57
CA GLU A 362 -7.01 7.96 -51.59
C GLU A 362 -6.66 6.50 -51.26
N PHE A 363 -6.45 6.17 -49.98
CA PHE A 363 -6.22 4.79 -49.54
C PHE A 363 -7.50 3.94 -49.57
N ILE A 364 -8.66 4.56 -49.32
CA ILE A 364 -9.95 3.87 -49.26
C ILE A 364 -10.53 3.61 -50.66
N THR A 365 -10.30 4.51 -51.62
CA THR A 365 -10.99 4.49 -52.92
C THR A 365 -10.33 3.57 -53.95
N ASP A 366 -9.05 3.24 -53.79
CA ASP A 366 -8.27 2.49 -54.80
C ASP A 366 -8.55 0.96 -54.81
N GLY A 367 -9.46 0.46 -53.97
CA GLY A 367 -10.00 -0.91 -54.06
C GLY A 367 -9.01 -2.06 -53.88
N SER A 368 -7.74 -1.78 -53.54
CA SER A 368 -6.66 -2.76 -53.49
C SER A 368 -6.18 -3.12 -52.08
N LEU A 369 -6.82 -2.61 -51.02
CA LEU A 369 -6.43 -2.88 -49.65
C LEU A 369 -6.98 -4.23 -49.15
N ALA A 370 -6.12 -5.02 -48.50
CA ALA A 370 -6.50 -6.21 -47.76
C ALA A 370 -7.23 -5.85 -46.45
N SER A 371 -7.99 -6.79 -45.88
CA SER A 371 -8.80 -6.53 -44.66
C SER A 371 -8.02 -5.90 -43.51
N ASN A 372 -6.80 -6.36 -43.24
CA ASN A 372 -5.96 -5.83 -42.16
C ASN A 372 -5.45 -4.41 -42.44
N GLN A 373 -5.28 -4.04 -43.71
CA GLN A 373 -4.90 -2.68 -44.11
C GLN A 373 -6.08 -1.71 -43.94
N ILE A 374 -7.29 -2.17 -44.25
CA ILE A 374 -8.54 -1.40 -44.02
C ILE A 374 -8.72 -1.16 -42.52
N GLU A 375 -8.59 -2.21 -41.70
CA GLU A 375 -8.67 -2.10 -40.24
C GLU A 375 -7.63 -1.12 -39.68
N PHE A 376 -6.39 -1.16 -40.18
CA PHE A 376 -5.35 -0.23 -39.76
C PHE A 376 -5.68 1.23 -40.09
N VAL A 377 -6.18 1.51 -41.29
CA VAL A 377 -6.59 2.86 -41.70
C VAL A 377 -7.81 3.33 -40.91
N ASP A 378 -8.80 2.46 -40.67
CA ASP A 378 -9.96 2.77 -39.85
C ASP A 378 -9.56 3.10 -38.40
N MET A 379 -8.57 2.40 -37.84
CA MET A 379 -8.00 2.74 -36.51
C MET A 379 -7.34 4.11 -36.48
N ILE A 380 -6.65 4.52 -37.56
CA ILE A 380 -6.10 5.88 -37.67
C ILE A 380 -7.24 6.90 -37.71
N ILE A 381 -8.29 6.64 -38.50
CA ILE A 381 -9.46 7.52 -38.62
C ILE A 381 -10.21 7.64 -37.29
N ASP A 382 -10.41 6.54 -36.57
CA ASP A 382 -11.05 6.54 -35.25
C ASP A 382 -10.20 7.33 -34.25
N HIS A 383 -8.87 7.14 -34.26
CA HIS A 383 -7.98 7.89 -33.38
C HIS A 383 -7.96 9.40 -33.71
N LEU A 384 -7.96 9.79 -34.99
CA LEU A 384 -8.13 11.18 -35.41
C LEU A 384 -9.50 11.75 -34.98
N THR A 385 -10.56 10.94 -35.05
CA THR A 385 -11.91 11.35 -34.63
C THR A 385 -11.97 11.59 -33.12
N GLU A 386 -11.32 10.75 -32.31
CA GLU A 386 -11.37 10.85 -30.85
C GLU A 386 -10.36 11.84 -30.26
N ARG A 387 -9.14 11.86 -30.79
CA ARG A 387 -7.99 12.60 -30.22
C ARG A 387 -7.51 13.72 -31.12
N GLY A 388 -8.05 13.87 -32.32
CA GLY A 388 -7.76 14.98 -33.24
C GLY A 388 -6.38 14.97 -33.88
N ILE A 389 -5.44 14.18 -33.37
CA ILE A 389 -4.05 14.11 -33.83
C ILE A 389 -3.56 12.68 -33.62
N VAL A 390 -2.80 12.15 -34.58
CA VAL A 390 -2.08 10.89 -34.44
C VAL A 390 -0.61 11.15 -34.79
N PRO A 391 0.31 11.09 -33.81
CA PRO A 391 1.74 11.13 -34.10
C PRO A 391 2.16 9.91 -34.91
N VAL A 392 3.07 10.07 -35.88
CA VAL A 392 3.57 8.94 -36.70
C VAL A 392 4.18 7.84 -35.83
N GLU A 393 4.89 8.21 -34.75
CA GLU A 393 5.46 7.28 -33.78
C GLU A 393 4.42 6.38 -33.09
N ALA A 394 3.19 6.89 -32.91
CA ALA A 394 2.12 6.13 -32.26
C ALA A 394 1.73 4.88 -33.07
N LEU A 395 1.92 4.89 -34.40
CA LEU A 395 1.67 3.75 -35.28
C LEU A 395 2.54 2.52 -34.99
N TYR A 396 3.61 2.70 -34.20
CA TYR A 396 4.53 1.64 -33.75
C TYR A 396 4.30 1.20 -32.31
N THR A 397 3.16 1.57 -31.72
CA THR A 397 2.75 1.19 -30.36
C THR A 397 1.34 0.59 -30.36
N SER A 398 0.95 -0.07 -29.26
CA SER A 398 -0.44 -0.53 -29.09
C SER A 398 -1.38 0.69 -29.11
N PRO A 399 -2.54 0.62 -29.80
CA PRO A 399 -3.19 -0.58 -30.35
C PRO A 399 -2.75 -1.00 -31.77
N TYR A 400 -1.97 -0.18 -32.48
CA TYR A 400 -1.59 -0.47 -33.88
C TYR A 400 -0.72 -1.72 -34.03
N THR A 401 0.16 -1.98 -33.06
CA THR A 401 1.00 -3.18 -33.06
C THR A 401 0.23 -4.49 -32.85
N ASP A 402 -1.02 -4.42 -32.38
CA ASP A 402 -1.86 -5.58 -32.15
C ASP A 402 -2.42 -6.12 -33.49
N VAL A 403 -2.58 -5.24 -34.50
CA VAL A 403 -2.94 -5.61 -35.87
C VAL A 403 -1.72 -6.13 -36.64
N SER A 404 -0.55 -5.52 -36.42
CA SER A 404 0.71 -5.90 -37.06
C SER A 404 1.88 -5.66 -36.11
N PRO A 405 2.65 -6.70 -35.71
CA PRO A 405 3.77 -6.55 -34.79
C PRO A 405 4.90 -5.61 -35.28
N LYS A 406 4.93 -5.31 -36.58
CA LYS A 406 5.87 -4.35 -37.19
C LYS A 406 5.22 -2.99 -37.48
N GLY A 407 4.03 -2.72 -36.93
CA GLY A 407 3.25 -1.52 -37.23
C GLY A 407 2.89 -1.42 -38.72
N PRO A 408 2.90 -0.22 -39.31
CA PRO A 408 2.51 -0.01 -40.70
C PRO A 408 3.44 -0.72 -41.70
N ASP A 409 4.72 -0.91 -41.38
CA ASP A 409 5.69 -1.62 -42.23
C ASP A 409 5.38 -3.11 -42.42
N GLY A 410 4.58 -3.70 -41.54
CA GLY A 410 4.10 -5.08 -41.70
C GLY A 410 2.92 -5.22 -42.65
N LEU A 411 2.24 -4.12 -42.99
CA LEU A 411 0.98 -4.11 -43.74
C LEU A 411 1.09 -3.37 -45.07
N PHE A 412 1.94 -2.34 -45.15
CA PHE A 412 2.04 -1.45 -46.31
C PHE A 412 3.46 -1.50 -46.89
N LYS A 413 3.60 -1.20 -48.18
CA LYS A 413 4.92 -0.99 -48.80
C LYS A 413 5.52 0.31 -48.27
N THR A 414 6.84 0.45 -48.30
CA THR A 414 7.54 1.66 -47.80
C THR A 414 6.95 2.96 -48.35
N ARG A 415 6.66 3.03 -49.66
CA ARG A 415 6.03 4.23 -50.26
C ARG A 415 4.62 4.54 -49.73
N GLU A 416 3.86 3.51 -49.35
CA GLU A 416 2.53 3.67 -48.78
C GLU A 416 2.62 4.10 -47.30
N VAL A 417 3.61 3.59 -46.55
CA VAL A 417 3.91 4.04 -45.19
C VAL A 417 4.33 5.51 -45.18
N ASP A 418 5.26 5.89 -46.06
CA ASP A 418 5.70 7.29 -46.23
C ASP A 418 4.49 8.20 -46.51
N ARG A 419 3.59 7.74 -47.37
CA ARG A 419 2.38 8.48 -47.72
C ARG A 419 1.38 8.60 -46.56
N ILE A 420 1.25 7.59 -45.71
CA ILE A 420 0.44 7.67 -44.47
C ILE A 420 1.04 8.73 -43.54
N ALA A 421 2.37 8.75 -43.39
CA ALA A 421 3.05 9.77 -42.59
C ALA A 421 2.84 11.17 -43.18
N ASP A 422 2.96 11.34 -44.50
CA ASP A 422 2.72 12.61 -45.19
C ASP A 422 1.29 13.13 -44.94
N VAL A 423 0.27 12.26 -45.00
CA VAL A 423 -1.12 12.63 -44.71
C VAL A 423 -1.28 13.07 -43.24
N LEU A 424 -0.66 12.35 -42.30
CA LEU A 424 -0.70 12.73 -40.87
C LEU A 424 0.01 14.05 -40.61
N ASP A 425 1.13 14.31 -41.27
CA ASP A 425 1.85 15.58 -41.19
C ASP A 425 1.08 16.72 -41.85
N GLU A 426 0.40 16.47 -42.97
CA GLU A 426 -0.50 17.44 -43.59
C GLU A 426 -1.66 17.79 -42.65
N VAL A 427 -2.35 16.79 -42.10
CA VAL A 427 -3.40 16.97 -41.09
C VAL A 427 -2.86 17.75 -39.88
N ARG A 428 -1.65 17.46 -39.40
CA ARG A 428 -1.00 18.21 -38.31
C ARG A 428 -0.79 19.67 -38.69
N SER A 429 -0.20 19.94 -39.86
CA SER A 429 0.15 21.29 -40.31
C SER A 429 -1.08 22.20 -40.47
N ARG A 430 -2.23 21.66 -40.89
CA ARG A 430 -3.47 22.45 -41.04
C ARG A 430 -3.99 23.05 -39.73
N ALA A 431 -3.58 22.54 -38.56
CA ALA A 431 -3.92 23.11 -37.25
C ALA A 431 -2.84 24.04 -36.66
N VAL A 432 -1.73 24.25 -37.37
CA VAL A 432 -0.63 25.12 -36.98
C VAL A 432 -0.56 26.23 -38.03
N ALA A 433 -1.20 27.38 -37.75
CA ALA A 433 -1.31 28.50 -38.69
C ALA A 433 0.03 29.14 -39.06
#